data_AF-A0A9D5A966-F1
#
_entry.id   AF-A0A9D5A966-F1
#
_cell.length_a   1.000
_cell.length_b   1.000
_cell.length_c   1.000
_cell.angle_alpha   90.00
_cell.angle_beta   90.00
_cell.angle_gamma   90.00
#
_symmetry.space_group_name_H-M   'P 1'
#
loop_
_entity.id
_entity.type
_entity.pdbx_description
1 polymer ?
#
loop_
_entity_poly.entity_id
_entity_poly.type
_entity_poly.pdbx_seq_one_letter_code
_entity_poly.pdbx_strand_id
1 'polypeptide(L)'
;GTRGKVILSHPLDLPELTYCHFKEVGFSSNNVNGYIDPFSSCTKLATLILDSCNLKLGTRLFVLNDTLSKLMIHLGPYFFHQLQVQMNTPNLKSFTITGCFNSINSICPLFVHDLKFLEEVSLELWFPKISEEIATTFLSWLKMFTNVYSMTLASPTLMVFTSMPNYPDIEDVRFKNMESVLVKIDPFASLFPKEVLAYLFKNSRCNEIVTTFTELPLYYEQRFMLGR
;
A
#
# COMPACT_ATOMS: atom_id res chain seq x y z
N GLY A 1 0.65 -29.71 12.58
CA GLY A 1 1.79 -29.13 13.30
C GLY A 1 1.82 -27.65 13.05
N THR A 2 1.71 -26.83 14.09
CA THR A 2 1.83 -25.37 13.99
C THR A 2 3.28 -25.03 13.61
N ARG A 3 3.52 -24.67 12.35
CA ARG A 3 4.83 -24.15 11.92
C ARG A 3 5.18 -22.97 12.82
N GLY A 4 6.36 -23.01 13.44
CA GLY A 4 6.85 -21.95 14.31
C GLY A 4 6.84 -20.63 13.55
N LYS A 5 5.96 -19.71 13.95
CA LYS A 5 5.84 -18.39 13.33
C LYS A 5 7.05 -17.56 13.77
N VAL A 6 7.87 -17.11 12.81
CA VAL A 6 8.97 -16.19 13.11
C VAL A 6 8.36 -14.87 13.58
N ILE A 7 8.76 -14.42 14.77
CA ILE A 7 8.29 -13.16 15.37
C ILE A 7 9.50 -12.25 15.59
N LEU A 8 9.46 -11.07 14.98
CA LEU A 8 10.39 -9.98 15.23
C LEU A 8 9.84 -9.06 16.32
N SER A 9 10.63 -8.87 17.36
CA SER A 9 10.29 -8.04 18.52
C SER A 9 11.38 -7.05 18.92
N HIS A 10 12.50 -7.05 18.18
CA HIS A 10 13.66 -6.20 18.42
C HIS A 10 14.18 -5.62 17.10
N PRO A 11 14.87 -4.47 17.13
CA PRO A 11 15.59 -3.93 15.98
C PRO A 11 16.58 -4.93 15.38
N LEU A 12 16.74 -4.89 14.06
CA LEU A 12 17.74 -5.68 13.34
C LEU A 12 19.07 -4.94 13.38
N ASP A 13 20.06 -5.50 14.08
CA ASP A 13 21.43 -4.97 14.10
C ASP A 13 22.23 -5.49 12.91
N LEU A 14 21.84 -5.04 11.72
CA LEU A 14 22.46 -5.44 10.45
C LEU A 14 22.76 -4.18 9.61
N PRO A 15 23.78 -3.38 9.98
CA PRO A 15 24.05 -2.08 9.34
C PRO A 15 24.41 -2.18 7.86
N GLU A 16 24.96 -3.33 7.43
CA GLU A 16 25.35 -3.63 6.05
C GLU A 16 24.19 -4.17 5.19
N LEU A 17 23.01 -4.39 5.76
CA LEU A 17 21.86 -4.94 5.04
C LEU A 17 21.34 -3.93 4.02
N THR A 18 21.41 -4.27 2.74
CA THR A 18 20.93 -3.42 1.63
C THR A 18 19.55 -3.82 1.11
N TYR A 19 19.18 -5.08 1.27
CA TYR A 19 17.95 -5.66 0.80
C TYR A 19 17.35 -6.54 1.90
N CYS A 20 16.06 -6.38 2.16
CA CYS A 20 15.36 -7.22 3.12
C CYS A 20 13.99 -7.63 2.56
N HIS A 21 13.70 -8.92 2.62
CA HIS A 21 12.38 -9.47 2.29
C HIS A 21 11.89 -10.32 3.45
N PHE A 22 10.86 -9.83 4.13
CA PHE A 22 10.15 -10.57 5.16
C PHE A 22 8.90 -11.20 4.58
N LYS A 23 8.82 -12.53 4.64
CA LYS A 23 7.65 -13.30 4.24
C LYS A 23 7.03 -14.01 5.43
N GLU A 24 5.73 -13.80 5.64
CA GLU A 24 4.94 -14.43 6.72
C GLU A 24 5.51 -14.20 8.14
N VAL A 25 6.23 -13.10 8.33
CA VAL A 25 6.83 -12.74 9.61
C VAL A 25 5.86 -11.95 10.48
N GLY A 26 5.77 -12.33 11.76
CA GLY A 26 5.03 -11.57 12.76
C GLY A 26 5.87 -10.46 13.37
N PHE A 27 5.30 -9.29 13.58
CA PHE A 27 5.90 -8.22 14.39
C PHE A 27 5.16 -8.10 15.71
N SER A 28 5.91 -7.90 16.79
CA SER A 28 5.38 -7.81 18.15
C SER A 28 6.14 -6.73 18.90
N SER A 29 5.46 -5.69 19.36
CA SER A 29 6.08 -4.78 20.30
C SER A 29 6.13 -5.41 21.70
N ASN A 30 7.27 -5.24 22.37
CA ASN A 30 7.43 -5.54 23.80
C ASN A 30 7.30 -4.26 24.65
N ASN A 31 7.09 -3.10 24.04
CA ASN A 31 7.00 -1.82 24.75
C ASN A 31 5.55 -1.44 25.07
N VAL A 32 5.38 -0.60 26.09
CA VAL A 32 4.09 -0.13 26.59
C VAL A 32 3.32 0.68 25.53
N ASN A 33 4.05 1.34 24.62
CA ASN A 33 3.46 2.20 23.60
C ASN A 33 3.00 1.44 22.33
N GLY A 34 3.26 0.13 22.26
CA GLY A 34 2.91 -0.72 21.12
C GLY A 34 3.77 -0.53 19.87
N TYR A 35 4.77 0.36 19.87
CA TYR A 35 5.58 0.67 18.69
C TYR A 35 6.74 -0.29 18.50
N ILE A 36 7.01 -0.69 17.25
CA ILE A 36 8.24 -1.39 16.89
C ILE A 36 8.84 -0.78 15.65
N ASP A 37 10.15 -0.53 15.67
CA ASP A 37 10.92 -0.12 14.50
C ASP A 37 12.09 -1.11 14.30
N PRO A 38 11.89 -2.14 13.47
CA PRO A 38 12.91 -3.14 13.21
C PRO A 38 14.10 -2.63 12.38
N PHE A 39 13.98 -1.48 11.72
CA PHE A 39 14.77 -1.16 10.53
C PHE A 39 15.69 0.06 10.69
N SER A 40 15.57 0.85 11.75
CA SER A 40 16.40 2.05 11.95
C SER A 40 17.89 1.78 12.03
N SER A 41 18.30 0.60 12.50
CA SER A 41 19.73 0.23 12.60
C SER A 41 20.31 -0.27 11.27
N CYS A 42 19.47 -0.54 10.25
CA CYS A 42 19.91 -0.99 8.93
C CYS A 42 20.30 0.22 8.05
N THR A 43 21.48 0.80 8.33
CA THR A 43 21.94 2.07 7.75
C THR A 43 22.21 2.08 6.24
N LYS A 44 22.17 0.91 5.58
CA LYS A 44 22.35 0.79 4.13
C LYS A 44 21.13 0.20 3.42
N LEU A 45 20.01 0.03 4.13
CA LEU A 45 18.82 -0.64 3.62
C LEU A 45 18.20 0.20 2.50
N ALA A 46 18.31 -0.29 1.27
CA ALA A 46 17.79 0.36 0.08
C ALA A 46 16.43 -0.20 -0.35
N THR A 47 16.17 -1.49 -0.10
CA THR A 47 14.93 -2.17 -0.48
C THR A 47 14.35 -2.98 0.67
N LEU A 48 13.05 -2.79 0.94
CA LEU A 48 12.28 -3.54 1.92
C LEU A 48 11.02 -4.13 1.28
N ILE A 49 10.79 -5.42 1.48
CA ILE A 49 9.59 -6.13 1.06
C ILE A 49 8.95 -6.78 2.29
N LEU A 50 7.68 -6.46 2.54
CA LEU A 50 6.84 -7.05 3.57
C LEU A 50 5.76 -7.89 2.89
N ASP A 51 5.98 -9.20 2.76
CA ASP A 51 5.05 -10.14 2.15
C ASP A 51 4.28 -10.91 3.21
N SER A 52 2.97 -10.72 3.27
CA SER A 52 2.06 -11.48 4.12
C SER A 52 2.49 -11.48 5.61
N CYS A 53 3.23 -10.45 6.02
CA CYS A 53 3.65 -10.24 7.39
C CYS A 53 2.45 -9.88 8.26
N ASN A 54 2.51 -9.96 9.58
CA ASN A 54 1.38 -9.58 10.41
C ASN A 54 1.80 -8.88 11.69
N LEU A 55 0.96 -8.00 12.21
CA LEU A 55 1.18 -7.35 13.50
C LEU A 55 0.45 -8.14 14.59
N LYS A 56 1.08 -8.35 15.75
CA LYS A 56 0.33 -8.76 16.94
C LYS A 56 -0.63 -7.63 17.36
N LEU A 57 -1.72 -8.00 18.03
CA LEU A 57 -2.70 -7.04 18.52
C LEU A 57 -2.02 -5.93 19.35
N GLY A 58 -2.37 -4.67 19.06
CA GLY A 58 -1.79 -3.50 19.72
C GLY A 58 -0.38 -3.13 19.25
N THR A 59 0.20 -3.85 18.27
CA THR A 59 1.49 -3.49 17.68
C THR A 59 1.33 -2.53 16.50
N ARG A 60 2.18 -1.51 16.47
CA ARG A 60 2.34 -0.52 15.40
C ARG A 60 3.74 -0.63 14.81
N LEU A 61 3.83 -0.91 13.53
CA LEU A 61 5.11 -1.01 12.83
C LEU A 61 5.52 0.37 12.31
N PHE A 62 6.68 0.82 12.72
CA PHE A 62 7.34 2.00 12.20
C PHE A 62 8.42 1.58 11.22
N VAL A 63 8.39 2.17 10.03
CA VAL A 63 9.48 2.07 9.07
C VAL A 63 10.20 3.41 9.09
N LEU A 64 11.23 3.51 9.92
CA LEU A 64 12.11 4.68 10.02
C LEU A 64 13.43 4.33 9.34
N ASN A 65 13.62 4.78 8.11
CA ASN A 65 14.86 4.48 7.40
C ASN A 65 15.13 5.52 6.29
N ASP A 66 16.18 6.30 6.49
CA ASP A 66 16.54 7.37 5.55
C ASP A 66 17.20 6.84 4.27
N THR A 67 17.73 5.62 4.26
CA THR A 67 18.34 5.03 3.04
C THR A 67 17.35 4.27 2.18
N LEU A 68 16.14 4.04 2.68
CA LEU A 68 15.15 3.22 1.99
C LEU A 68 14.65 3.91 0.73
N SER A 69 15.01 3.34 -0.41
CA SER A 69 14.61 3.83 -1.74
C SER A 69 13.39 3.10 -2.30
N LYS A 70 13.18 1.84 -1.90
CA LYS A 70 12.10 0.98 -2.41
C LYS A 70 11.39 0.25 -1.29
N LEU A 71 10.06 0.33 -1.29
CA LEU A 71 9.19 -0.37 -0.36
C LEU A 71 8.08 -1.11 -1.09
N MET A 72 7.93 -2.39 -0.78
CA MET A 72 6.79 -3.20 -1.21
C MET A 72 6.07 -3.80 -0.01
N ILE A 73 4.74 -3.70 -0.01
CA ILE A 73 3.87 -4.29 1.00
C ILE A 73 2.85 -5.19 0.29
N HIS A 74 2.97 -6.50 0.48
CA HIS A 74 2.00 -7.47 -0.01
C HIS A 74 1.11 -7.91 1.15
N LEU A 75 -0.14 -7.47 1.13
CA LEU A 75 -1.16 -7.83 2.10
C LEU A 75 -1.66 -9.24 1.80
N GLY A 76 -1.45 -10.14 2.76
CA GLY A 76 -1.95 -11.51 2.68
C GLY A 76 -3.48 -11.61 2.76
N PRO A 77 -4.07 -12.75 2.33
CA PRO A 77 -5.52 -12.97 2.29
C PRO A 77 -6.19 -12.92 3.68
N TYR A 78 -5.42 -13.18 4.74
CA TYR A 78 -5.90 -13.23 6.13
C TYR A 78 -5.58 -11.97 6.94
N PHE A 79 -5.28 -10.84 6.28
CA PHE A 79 -5.14 -9.53 6.92
C PHE A 79 -6.50 -9.00 7.41
N PHE A 80 -7.11 -9.70 8.37
CA PHE A 80 -8.34 -9.27 9.04
C PHE A 80 -8.07 -8.35 10.23
N HIS A 81 -6.79 -8.08 10.54
CA HIS A 81 -6.38 -7.27 11.68
C HIS A 81 -5.51 -6.10 11.22
N GLN A 82 -6.07 -4.90 11.42
CA GLN A 82 -5.48 -3.55 11.43
C GLN A 82 -4.01 -3.46 10.94
N LEU A 83 -3.80 -3.05 9.69
CA LEU A 83 -2.50 -2.61 9.22
C LEU A 83 -2.16 -1.28 9.89
N GLN A 84 -1.43 -1.33 11.00
CA GLN A 84 -0.89 -0.14 11.66
C GLN A 84 0.58 0.04 11.28
N VAL A 85 0.80 0.42 10.03
CA VAL A 85 2.13 0.77 9.53
C VAL A 85 2.20 2.28 9.40
N GLN A 86 3.27 2.87 9.94
CA GLN A 86 3.57 4.29 9.82
C GLN A 86 4.99 4.44 9.30
N MET A 87 5.18 5.32 8.32
CA MET A 87 6.44 5.39 7.58
C MET A 87 7.02 6.80 7.60
N ASN A 88 8.32 6.86 7.92
CA ASN A 88 9.15 8.04 7.73
C ASN A 88 10.41 7.60 6.97
N THR A 89 10.30 7.65 5.66
CA THR A 89 11.32 7.21 4.71
C THR A 89 11.47 8.32 3.66
N PRO A 90 12.17 9.42 3.99
CA PRO A 90 12.15 10.64 3.19
C PRO A 90 12.67 10.41 1.76
N ASN A 91 13.63 9.50 1.58
CA ASN A 91 14.28 9.20 0.29
C ASN A 91 13.59 8.07 -0.52
N LEU A 92 12.35 7.72 -0.17
CA LEU A 92 11.60 6.69 -0.87
C LEU A 92 11.30 7.13 -2.31
N LYS A 93 11.73 6.31 -3.28
CA LYS A 93 11.53 6.51 -4.72
C LYS A 93 10.43 5.66 -5.31
N SER A 94 10.27 4.43 -4.80
CA SER A 94 9.32 3.46 -5.33
C SER A 94 8.51 2.85 -4.20
N PHE A 95 7.18 2.96 -4.30
CA PHE A 95 6.23 2.42 -3.33
C PHE A 95 5.25 1.48 -4.02
N THR A 96 5.08 0.28 -3.47
CA THR A 96 4.10 -0.69 -3.95
C THR A 96 3.30 -1.24 -2.78
N ILE A 97 1.98 -1.26 -2.92
CA ILE A 97 1.09 -1.94 -2.00
C ILE A 97 0.05 -2.76 -2.76
N THR A 98 -0.05 -4.05 -2.44
CA THR A 98 -0.94 -4.98 -3.14
C THR A 98 -1.71 -5.88 -2.18
N GLY A 99 -2.89 -6.36 -2.56
CA GLY A 99 -3.63 -7.38 -1.83
C GLY A 99 -4.94 -6.89 -1.19
N CYS A 100 -5.38 -7.58 -0.13
CA CYS A 100 -6.67 -7.32 0.52
C CYS A 100 -6.53 -6.26 1.62
N PHE A 101 -7.22 -5.13 1.46
CA PHE A 101 -7.25 -4.05 2.44
C PHE A 101 -8.57 -4.05 3.22
N ASN A 102 -8.53 -4.43 4.49
CA ASN A 102 -9.70 -4.46 5.36
C ASN A 102 -9.49 -3.49 6.54
N SER A 103 -9.93 -2.25 6.38
CA SER A 103 -9.87 -1.24 7.44
C SER A 103 -11.25 -0.98 8.00
N ILE A 104 -11.67 -1.80 8.96
CA ILE A 104 -12.89 -1.53 9.74
C ILE A 104 -12.57 -0.76 11.03
N ASN A 105 -11.32 -0.76 11.53
CA ASN A 105 -11.03 -0.29 12.89
C ASN A 105 -9.69 0.46 13.13
N SER A 106 -8.95 0.90 12.11
CA SER A 106 -7.67 1.60 12.35
C SER A 106 -7.12 2.27 11.09
N ILE A 107 -7.61 3.45 10.77
CA ILE A 107 -6.99 4.29 9.75
C ILE A 107 -5.84 5.06 10.40
N CYS A 108 -4.69 4.42 10.47
CA CYS A 108 -3.45 5.16 10.70
C CYS A 108 -2.98 5.72 9.34
N PRO A 109 -2.59 7.01 9.28
CA PRO A 109 -1.96 7.53 8.08
C PRO A 109 -0.66 6.75 7.84
N LEU A 110 -0.59 6.08 6.69
CA LEU A 110 0.56 5.26 6.31
C LEU A 110 1.83 6.12 6.19
N PHE A 111 1.67 7.38 5.79
CA PHE A 111 2.74 8.34 5.59
C PHE A 111 2.59 9.53 6.55
N VAL A 112 3.68 9.95 7.17
CA VAL A 112 3.70 11.03 8.17
C VAL A 112 4.10 12.38 7.55
N HIS A 113 4.82 12.33 6.44
CA HIS A 113 5.43 13.49 5.78
C HIS A 113 5.34 13.36 4.26
N ASP A 114 5.44 14.49 3.57
CA ASP A 114 5.46 14.55 2.10
C ASP A 114 6.57 13.66 1.51
N LEU A 115 6.22 12.90 0.48
CA LEU A 115 7.11 11.96 -0.19
C LEU A 115 7.77 12.64 -1.40
N LYS A 116 8.65 13.60 -1.13
CA LYS A 116 9.20 14.50 -2.16
C LYS A 116 9.98 13.79 -3.26
N PHE A 117 10.61 12.65 -2.96
CA PHE A 117 11.41 11.88 -3.91
C PHE A 117 10.67 10.68 -4.50
N LEU A 118 9.37 10.53 -4.17
CA LEU A 118 8.59 9.42 -4.70
C LEU A 118 8.30 9.64 -6.18
N GLU A 119 8.74 8.65 -6.95
CA GLU A 119 8.86 8.67 -8.40
C GLU A 119 7.87 7.66 -9.01
N GLU A 120 7.75 6.48 -8.40
CA GLU A 120 6.91 5.37 -8.86
C GLU A 120 5.95 4.90 -7.75
N VAL A 121 4.68 4.69 -8.12
CA VAL A 121 3.67 4.16 -7.20
C VAL A 121 2.89 3.02 -7.86
N SER A 122 2.70 1.91 -7.14
CA SER A 122 1.73 0.88 -7.50
C SER A 122 0.75 0.62 -6.36
N LEU A 123 -0.54 0.85 -6.63
CA LEU A 123 -1.64 0.57 -5.71
C LEU A 123 -2.55 -0.49 -6.34
N GLU A 124 -2.39 -1.74 -5.91
CA GLU A 124 -3.15 -2.88 -6.44
C GLU A 124 -3.94 -3.55 -5.31
N LEU A 125 -4.92 -2.81 -4.80
CA LEU A 125 -5.68 -3.14 -3.62
C LEU A 125 -7.12 -3.53 -3.95
N TRP A 126 -7.62 -4.54 -3.25
CA TRP A 126 -9.00 -4.98 -3.23
C TRP A 126 -9.61 -4.79 -1.85
N PHE A 127 -10.88 -4.38 -1.80
CA PHE A 127 -11.60 -4.10 -0.57
C PHE A 127 -12.79 -5.04 -0.43
N PRO A 128 -12.86 -5.88 0.62
CA PRO A 128 -14.05 -6.66 0.92
C PRO A 128 -15.27 -5.78 1.21
N LYS A 129 -15.03 -4.60 1.80
CA LYS A 129 -16.03 -3.59 2.13
C LYS A 129 -15.44 -2.22 1.86
N ILE A 130 -16.12 -1.43 1.05
CA ILE A 130 -15.75 -0.04 0.75
C ILE A 130 -16.51 0.88 1.72
N SER A 131 -15.86 1.95 2.18
CA SER A 131 -16.48 3.00 3.00
C SER A 131 -15.88 4.37 2.66
N GLU A 132 -16.60 5.44 2.99
CA GLU A 132 -16.12 6.81 2.86
C GLU A 132 -14.79 7.04 3.59
N GLU A 133 -14.58 6.41 4.75
CA GLU A 133 -13.36 6.51 5.54
C GLU A 133 -12.14 5.96 4.77
N ILE A 134 -12.30 4.80 4.11
CA ILE A 134 -11.26 4.20 3.28
C ILE A 134 -10.99 5.10 2.05
N ALA A 135 -12.04 5.61 1.43
CA ALA A 135 -11.90 6.50 0.27
C ALA A 135 -11.15 7.79 0.61
N THR A 136 -11.47 8.41 1.75
CA THR A 136 -10.81 9.61 2.28
C THR A 136 -9.34 9.35 2.57
N THR A 137 -9.03 8.18 3.15
CA THR A 137 -7.65 7.75 3.41
C THR A 137 -6.86 7.63 2.13
N PHE A 138 -7.42 6.95 1.12
CA PHE A 138 -6.78 6.82 -0.18
C PHE A 138 -6.56 8.17 -0.86
N LEU A 139 -7.56 9.05 -0.79
CA LEU A 139 -7.42 10.40 -1.31
C LEU A 139 -6.30 11.17 -0.63
N SER A 140 -6.13 11.01 0.69
CA SER A 140 -5.01 11.60 1.44
C SER A 140 -3.66 11.09 0.94
N TRP A 141 -3.54 9.79 0.63
CA TRP A 141 -2.30 9.23 0.07
C TRP A 141 -2.02 9.79 -1.31
N LEU A 142 -3.03 9.84 -2.19
CA LEU A 142 -2.88 10.39 -3.55
C LEU A 142 -2.41 11.85 -3.52
N LYS A 143 -2.87 12.65 -2.56
CA LYS A 143 -2.41 14.04 -2.38
C LYS A 143 -0.93 14.15 -2.01
N MET A 144 -0.34 13.12 -1.43
CA MET A 144 1.09 13.09 -1.09
C MET A 144 1.98 12.71 -2.29
N PHE A 145 1.41 12.14 -3.35
CA PHE A 145 2.11 11.64 -4.53
C PHE A 145 2.36 12.72 -5.60
N THR A 146 2.62 13.95 -5.17
CA THR A 146 2.68 15.11 -6.09
C THR A 146 3.79 15.04 -7.14
N ASN A 147 4.90 14.36 -6.85
CA ASN A 147 6.09 14.28 -7.70
C ASN A 147 6.22 12.97 -8.49
N VAL A 148 5.23 12.06 -8.38
CA VAL A 148 5.20 10.77 -9.06
C VAL A 148 5.10 10.97 -10.57
N TYR A 149 5.91 10.25 -11.34
CA TYR A 149 5.87 10.23 -12.81
C TYR A 149 5.17 8.99 -13.38
N SER A 150 5.21 7.87 -12.65
CA SER A 150 4.57 6.62 -13.07
C SER A 150 3.68 6.04 -11.96
N MET A 151 2.43 5.75 -12.32
CA MET A 151 1.46 5.17 -11.40
C MET A 151 0.80 3.92 -11.98
N THR A 152 0.79 2.83 -11.22
CA THR A 152 -0.02 1.63 -11.50
C THR A 152 -1.19 1.57 -10.52
N LEU A 153 -2.40 1.36 -11.04
CA LEU A 153 -3.63 1.23 -10.25
C LEU A 153 -4.37 -0.04 -10.66
N ALA A 154 -4.96 -0.77 -9.71
CA ALA A 154 -5.94 -1.81 -10.04
C ALA A 154 -7.37 -1.25 -10.11
N SER A 155 -8.23 -1.81 -10.96
CA SER A 155 -9.63 -1.37 -11.04
C SER A 155 -10.39 -1.48 -9.71
N PRO A 156 -10.20 -2.52 -8.86
CA PRO A 156 -10.83 -2.56 -7.54
C PRO A 156 -10.31 -1.45 -6.61
N THR A 157 -9.09 -0.95 -6.84
CA THR A 157 -8.54 0.18 -6.08
C THR A 157 -9.30 1.46 -6.38
N LEU A 158 -9.60 1.71 -7.66
CA LEU A 158 -10.36 2.88 -8.10
C LEU A 158 -11.82 2.88 -7.61
N MET A 159 -12.42 1.70 -7.43
CA MET A 159 -13.78 1.55 -6.93
C MET A 159 -13.97 2.13 -5.52
N VAL A 160 -12.90 2.30 -4.74
CA VAL A 160 -13.00 2.90 -3.40
C VAL A 160 -13.64 4.28 -3.44
N PHE A 161 -13.41 5.04 -4.52
CA PHE A 161 -13.88 6.41 -4.62
C PHE A 161 -15.38 6.52 -4.87
N THR A 162 -16.06 5.44 -5.28
CA THR A 162 -17.52 5.46 -5.49
C THR A 162 -18.31 5.58 -4.19
N SER A 163 -17.68 5.41 -3.03
CA SER A 163 -18.32 5.59 -1.72
C SER A 163 -18.18 7.00 -1.15
N MET A 164 -17.55 7.94 -1.86
CA MET A 164 -17.49 9.31 -1.38
C MET A 164 -18.80 10.05 -1.67
N PRO A 165 -19.26 10.90 -0.74
CA PRO A 165 -20.56 11.58 -0.86
C PRO A 165 -20.62 12.52 -2.08
N ASN A 166 -19.50 13.11 -2.47
CA ASN A 166 -19.42 14.04 -3.59
C ASN A 166 -19.03 13.37 -4.91
N TYR A 167 -19.07 12.05 -5.01
CA TYR A 167 -18.72 11.35 -6.25
C TYR A 167 -19.59 11.82 -7.45
N PRO A 168 -19.00 12.13 -8.63
CA PRO A 168 -17.58 12.04 -9.00
C PRO A 168 -16.75 13.33 -8.76
N ASP A 169 -17.32 14.37 -8.17
CA ASP A 169 -16.66 15.63 -7.78
C ASP A 169 -15.82 15.47 -6.49
N ILE A 170 -14.77 14.67 -6.60
CA ILE A 170 -13.79 14.38 -5.54
C ILE A 170 -12.91 15.61 -5.27
N GLU A 171 -12.27 15.76 -4.10
CA GLU A 171 -11.28 16.83 -3.96
C GLU A 171 -10.12 16.67 -4.97
N ASP A 172 -9.65 17.79 -5.52
CA ASP A 172 -8.61 17.78 -6.54
C ASP A 172 -7.29 17.18 -6.03
N VAL A 173 -6.75 16.23 -6.80
CA VAL A 173 -5.37 15.74 -6.65
C VAL A 173 -4.51 16.40 -7.72
N ARG A 174 -3.30 16.82 -7.35
CA ARG A 174 -2.35 17.46 -8.27
C ARG A 174 -1.10 16.61 -8.43
N PHE A 175 -1.01 15.91 -9.56
CA PHE A 175 0.20 15.20 -9.97
C PHE A 175 1.02 16.10 -10.91
N LYS A 176 2.14 16.66 -10.41
CA LYS A 176 2.94 17.65 -11.14
C LYS A 176 3.76 17.03 -12.27
N ASN A 177 4.27 15.82 -12.03
CA ASN A 177 5.23 15.14 -12.89
C ASN A 177 4.66 13.88 -13.55
N MET A 178 3.37 13.60 -13.41
CA MET A 178 2.77 12.37 -13.95
C MET A 178 2.92 12.31 -15.46
N GLU A 179 3.54 11.24 -15.95
CA GLU A 179 3.76 10.98 -17.37
C GLU A 179 2.91 9.80 -17.84
N SER A 180 2.86 8.72 -17.04
CA SER A 180 2.19 7.47 -17.40
C SER A 180 1.33 6.89 -16.27
N VAL A 181 0.15 6.40 -16.62
CA VAL A 181 -0.73 5.64 -15.72
C VAL A 181 -1.05 4.30 -16.34
N LEU A 182 -0.72 3.21 -15.65
CA LEU A 182 -1.16 1.86 -16.00
C LEU A 182 -2.34 1.47 -15.12
N VAL A 183 -3.45 1.12 -15.74
CA VAL A 183 -4.63 0.62 -15.04
C VAL A 183 -4.82 -0.86 -15.34
N LYS A 184 -4.70 -1.66 -14.29
CA LYS A 184 -4.88 -3.10 -14.27
C LYS A 184 -6.36 -3.43 -14.03
N ILE A 185 -7.06 -3.83 -15.08
CA ILE A 185 -8.48 -4.17 -15.05
C ILE A 185 -8.65 -5.60 -14.55
N ASP A 186 -9.37 -5.73 -13.45
CA ASP A 186 -9.89 -7.00 -12.95
C ASP A 186 -11.03 -7.48 -13.86
N PRO A 187 -10.91 -8.65 -14.52
CA PRO A 187 -11.93 -9.17 -15.42
C PRO A 187 -13.24 -9.55 -14.73
N PHE A 188 -13.25 -9.69 -13.40
CA PHE A 188 -14.43 -10.02 -12.61
C PHE A 188 -15.09 -8.80 -11.97
N ALA A 189 -14.46 -7.63 -12.03
CA ALA A 189 -15.08 -6.40 -11.57
C ALA A 189 -16.19 -6.02 -12.56
N SER A 190 -17.44 -5.97 -12.06
CA SER A 190 -18.61 -5.65 -12.89
C SER A 190 -18.60 -4.22 -13.43
N LEU A 191 -17.85 -3.32 -12.80
CA LEU A 191 -17.74 -1.90 -13.18
C LEU A 191 -16.29 -1.43 -13.12
N PHE A 192 -15.85 -0.78 -14.21
CA PHE A 192 -14.62 -0.01 -14.26
C PHE A 192 -14.98 1.49 -14.17
N PRO A 193 -14.59 2.20 -13.10
CA PRO A 193 -15.04 3.57 -12.86
C PRO A 193 -14.21 4.56 -13.70
N LYS A 194 -14.49 4.63 -15.00
CA LYS A 194 -13.79 5.49 -15.96
C LYS A 194 -13.85 6.97 -15.57
N GLU A 195 -14.97 7.37 -14.98
CA GLU A 195 -15.23 8.73 -14.54
C GLU A 195 -14.27 9.14 -13.43
N VAL A 196 -13.96 8.23 -12.48
CA VAL A 196 -12.96 8.45 -11.43
C VAL A 196 -11.59 8.68 -12.02
N LEU A 197 -11.21 7.85 -13.00
CA LEU A 197 -9.90 7.96 -13.63
C LEU A 197 -9.76 9.30 -14.35
N ALA A 198 -10.78 9.69 -15.13
CA ALA A 198 -10.81 10.98 -15.80
C ALA A 198 -10.71 12.14 -14.79
N TYR A 199 -11.41 12.03 -13.65
CA TYR A 199 -11.39 13.04 -12.62
C TYR A 199 -10.04 13.17 -11.90
N LEU A 200 -9.46 12.05 -11.44
CA LEU A 200 -8.18 12.04 -10.72
C LEU A 200 -7.04 12.66 -11.54
N PHE A 201 -7.07 12.45 -12.86
CA PHE A 201 -6.01 12.89 -13.76
C PHE A 201 -6.36 14.15 -14.56
N LYS A 202 -7.53 14.78 -14.34
CA LYS A 202 -8.00 15.96 -15.10
C LYS A 202 -7.03 17.14 -15.10
N ASN A 203 -6.27 17.29 -14.00
CA ASN A 203 -5.30 18.38 -13.80
C ASN A 203 -3.84 17.90 -13.90
N SER A 204 -3.61 16.68 -14.42
CA SER A 204 -2.28 16.12 -14.59
C SER A 204 -1.75 16.34 -16.01
N ARG A 205 -0.42 16.25 -16.18
CA ARG A 205 0.24 16.21 -17.50
C ARG A 205 0.33 14.79 -18.06
N CYS A 206 -0.48 13.86 -17.54
CA CYS A 206 -0.45 12.47 -17.95
C CYS A 206 -0.80 12.36 -19.45
N ASN A 207 0.18 11.92 -20.24
CA ASN A 207 0.04 11.79 -21.69
C ASN A 207 -0.38 10.37 -22.08
N GLU A 208 -0.21 9.40 -21.18
CA GLU A 208 -0.42 7.99 -21.46
C GLU A 208 -1.20 7.32 -20.33
N ILE A 209 -2.45 6.94 -20.62
CA ILE A 209 -3.25 6.07 -19.76
C ILE A 209 -3.43 4.74 -20.49
N VAL A 210 -2.73 3.71 -20.04
CA VAL A 210 -2.82 2.35 -20.60
C VAL A 210 -3.72 1.51 -19.71
N THR A 211 -4.66 0.79 -20.32
CA THR A 211 -5.42 -0.24 -19.61
C THR A 211 -4.96 -1.62 -20.05
N THR A 212 -4.63 -2.47 -19.08
CA THR A 212 -4.31 -3.89 -19.32
C THR A 212 -5.21 -4.76 -18.46
N PHE A 213 -5.50 -5.99 -18.90
CA PHE A 213 -6.12 -6.98 -18.03
C PHE A 213 -5.08 -7.52 -17.06
N THR A 214 -5.47 -7.72 -15.80
CA THR A 214 -4.61 -8.43 -14.85
C THR A 214 -4.48 -9.89 -15.26
N GLU A 215 -3.24 -10.37 -15.40
CA GLU A 215 -2.97 -11.80 -15.20
C GLU A 215 -3.33 -12.10 -13.74
N LEU A 216 -4.17 -13.12 -13.53
CA LEU A 216 -4.78 -13.45 -12.24
C LEU A 216 -3.73 -13.41 -11.10
N PRO A 217 -3.86 -12.52 -10.10
CA PRO A 217 -3.12 -12.70 -8.87
C PRO A 217 -3.52 -14.05 -8.25
N LEU A 218 -2.55 -14.80 -7.70
CA LEU A 218 -2.73 -16.06 -6.96
C LEU A 218 -3.90 -16.03 -5.94
N TYR A 219 -4.29 -14.84 -5.47
CA TYR A 219 -5.44 -14.61 -4.60
C TYR A 219 -6.78 -15.07 -5.20
N TYR A 220 -6.99 -14.91 -6.51
CA TYR A 220 -8.22 -15.37 -7.16
C TYR A 220 -8.31 -16.90 -7.21
N GLU A 221 -7.19 -17.60 -7.40
CA GLU A 221 -7.18 -19.07 -7.35
C GLU A 221 -7.66 -19.61 -6.00
N GLN A 222 -7.31 -18.95 -4.90
CA GLN A 222 -7.74 -19.36 -3.57
C GLN A 222 -9.25 -19.18 -3.35
N ARG A 223 -9.86 -18.15 -3.96
CA ARG A 223 -11.31 -17.94 -3.92
C ARG A 223 -12.08 -19.04 -4.68
N PHE A 224 -11.49 -19.58 -5.74
CA PHE A 224 -12.04 -20.74 -6.46
C PHE A 224 -11.82 -22.07 -5.71
N MET A 225 -10.77 -22.18 -4.89
CA MET A 225 -10.49 -23.39 -4.10
C MET A 225 -11.31 -23.48 -2.80
N LEU A 226 -11.73 -22.35 -2.21
CA LEU A 226 -12.54 -22.31 -0.99
C LEU A 226 -14.06 -22.27 -1.25
N GLY A 227 -14.47 -22.24 -2.52
CA GLY A 227 -15.86 -22.26 -2.97
C GLY A 227 -16.37 -23.64 -3.41
N ARG A 228 -15.72 -24.73 -3.00
CA ARG A 228 -16.18 -26.12 -3.19
C ARG A 228 -16.25 -26.88 -1.88
#